data_AF-A0A554WIH6-F1
#
_entry.id   AF-A0A554WIH6-F1
#
_cell.length_a   1.000
_cell.length_b   1.000
_cell.length_c   1.000
_cell.angle_alpha   90.00
_cell.angle_beta   90.00
_cell.angle_gamma   90.00
#
_symmetry.space_group_name_H-M   'P 1'
#
loop_
_entity.id
_entity.type
_entity.pdbx_description
1 polymer ?
#
loop_
_entity_poly.entity_id
_entity_poly.type
_entity_poly.pdbx_seq_one_letter_code
_entity_poly.pdbx_strand_id
1 'polypeptide(L)' 'MPAGVVAQIMGHKPGAIAERHYTVRPLDLLAQWHAKIEGWTLQQAAIEAPARRRRNGGAWWCDPVPPE' A
#
# COMPACT_ATOMS: atom_id res chain seq x y z
N MET A 1 2.11 -13.14 5.56
CA MET A 1 2.10 -12.31 4.34
C MET A 1 2.48 -13.21 3.16
N PRO A 2 1.69 -13.32 2.08
CA PRO A 2 1.99 -14.25 0.99
C PRO A 2 3.25 -13.81 0.23
N ALA A 3 4.23 -14.70 0.03
CA ALA A 3 5.49 -14.38 -0.63
C ALA A 3 5.31 -13.75 -2.03
N GLY A 4 4.27 -14.16 -2.76
CA GLY A 4 3.93 -13.58 -4.07
C GLY A 4 3.38 -12.16 -4.02
N VAL A 5 2.77 -11.72 -2.91
CA VAL A 5 2.31 -10.32 -2.74
C VAL A 5 3.53 -9.42 -2.51
N VAL A 6 4.48 -9.88 -1.69
CA VAL A 6 5.74 -9.16 -1.42
C VAL A 6 6.58 -9.04 -2.69
N ALA A 7 6.75 -10.14 -3.45
CA ALA A 7 7.51 -10.13 -4.70
C ALA A 7 6.94 -9.15 -5.74
N GLN A 8 5.61 -9.01 -5.79
CA GLN A 8 4.92 -8.09 -6.70
C GLN A 8 5.03 -6.61 -6.25
N ILE A 9 4.94 -6.33 -4.96
CA ILE A 9 5.10 -4.97 -4.41
C ILE A 9 6.55 -4.47 -4.58
N MET A 10 7.53 -5.36 -4.41
CA MET A 10 8.95 -5.02 -4.45
C MET A 10 9.57 -4.97 -5.86
N GLY A 11 8.82 -5.31 -6.91
CA GLY A 11 9.32 -5.28 -8.29
C GLY A 11 10.40 -6.33 -8.62
N HIS A 12 10.52 -7.39 -7.81
CA HIS A 12 11.49 -8.46 -8.10
C HIS A 12 11.08 -9.21 -9.37
N LYS A 13 12.07 -9.47 -10.24
CA LYS A 13 11.91 -10.31 -11.42
C LYS A 13 11.43 -11.70 -10.98
N PRO A 14 10.34 -12.23 -11.56
CA PRO A 14 9.90 -13.59 -11.31
C PRO A 14 11.06 -14.59 -11.48
N GLY A 15 11.22 -15.51 -10.54
CA GLY A 15 12.10 -16.67 -10.70
C GLY A 15 11.36 -17.82 -11.40
N ALA A 16 12.09 -18.67 -12.13
CA ALA A 16 11.56 -19.66 -13.08
C ALA A 16 10.48 -20.64 -12.55
N ILE A 17 10.38 -20.85 -11.23
CA ILE A 17 9.31 -21.68 -10.61
C ILE A 17 8.06 -20.85 -10.30
N ALA A 18 8.24 -19.59 -9.92
CA ALA A 18 7.15 -18.66 -9.67
C ALA A 18 6.40 -18.34 -10.96
N GLU A 19 7.13 -18.19 -12.09
CA GLU A 19 6.61 -17.84 -13.43
C GLU A 19 5.40 -18.70 -13.86
N ARG A 20 5.40 -20.00 -13.53
CA ARG A 20 4.34 -20.95 -13.91
C ARG A 20 3.03 -20.80 -13.13
N HIS A 21 3.02 -20.07 -12.01
CA HIS A 21 1.84 -19.85 -11.16
C HIS A 21 1.48 -18.36 -11.04
N TYR A 22 1.95 -17.51 -11.97
CA TYR A 22 1.55 -16.10 -11.99
C TYR A 22 0.11 -15.97 -12.49
N THR A 23 -0.80 -15.77 -11.54
CA THR A 23 -2.10 -15.18 -11.81
C THR A 23 -2.02 -13.68 -11.53
N VAL A 24 -2.50 -12.85 -12.47
CA VAL A 24 -2.67 -11.41 -12.26
C VAL A 24 -3.52 -11.22 -11.00
N ARG A 25 -2.90 -10.72 -9.91
CA ARG A 25 -3.64 -10.43 -8.69
C ARG A 25 -4.39 -9.12 -8.89
N PRO A 26 -5.71 -9.10 -8.66
CA PRO A 26 -6.48 -7.87 -8.76
C PRO A 26 -5.92 -6.83 -7.79
N LEU A 27 -5.90 -5.57 -8.22
CA LEU A 27 -5.35 -4.44 -7.47
C LEU A 27 -5.95 -4.35 -6.05
N ASP A 28 -7.23 -4.70 -5.91
CA ASP A 28 -7.94 -4.73 -4.64
C ASP A 28 -7.34 -5.70 -3.62
N LEU A 29 -6.77 -6.82 -4.08
CA LEU A 29 -6.09 -7.77 -3.20
C LEU A 29 -4.78 -7.18 -2.69
N LEU A 30 -4.03 -6.46 -3.54
CA LEU A 30 -2.80 -5.78 -3.14
C LEU A 30 -3.11 -4.65 -2.14
N ALA A 31 -4.16 -3.86 -2.39
CA ALA A 31 -4.59 -2.77 -1.53
C ALA A 31 -4.97 -3.25 -0.12
N GLN A 32 -5.72 -4.36 -0.01
CA GLN A 32 -6.07 -4.96 1.28
C GLN A 32 -4.84 -5.36 2.10
N TRP A 33 -3.86 -5.95 1.42
CA TRP A 33 -2.63 -6.41 2.05
C TRP A 33 -1.72 -5.25 2.45
N HIS A 34 -1.68 -4.18 1.66
CA HIS A 34 -1.00 -2.93 2.01
C HIS A 34 -1.59 -2.30 3.28
N ALA A 35 -2.92 -2.15 3.36
CA ALA A 35 -3.58 -1.58 4.53
C ALA A 35 -3.33 -2.39 5.81
N LYS A 36 -3.27 -3.73 5.69
CA LYS A 36 -2.94 -4.61 6.84
C LYS A 36 -1.51 -4.41 7.33
N ILE A 37 -0.53 -4.27 6.43
CA ILE A 37 0.87 -4.01 6.81
C ILE A 37 0.98 -2.63 7.44
N GLU A 38 0.41 -1.60 6.82
CA GLU A 38 0.46 -0.23 7.33
C GLU A 38 -0.09 -0.14 8.75
N GLY A 39 -1.27 -0.71 8.99
CA GLY A 39 -1.86 -0.77 10.33
C GLY A 39 -0.98 -1.53 11.32
N TRP A 40 -0.41 -2.67 10.92
CA TRP A 40 0.51 -3.43 11.77
C TRP A 40 1.78 -2.63 12.11
N THR A 41 2.41 -1.97 11.14
CA THR A 41 3.61 -1.15 11.33
C THR A 41 3.34 0.02 12.27
N LEU A 42 2.22 0.72 12.10
CA LEU A 42 1.82 1.82 12.98
C LEU A 42 1.59 1.34 14.42
N GLN A 43 0.97 0.16 14.59
CA GLN A 43 0.82 -0.48 15.89
C GLN A 43 2.16 -0.84 16.53
N GLN A 44 3.11 -1.40 15.76
CA GLN A 44 4.45 -1.71 16.30
C GLN A 44 5.22 -0.45 16.70
N ALA A 45 4.98 0.67 16.02
CA ALA A 45 5.60 1.95 16.33
C ALA A 45 4.86 2.74 17.43
N ALA A 46 3.74 2.22 17.96
CA ALA A 46 2.84 2.94 18.87
C ALA A 46 2.37 4.31 18.33
N ILE A 47 2.20 4.42 17.01
CA ILE A 47 1.76 5.64 16.33
C ILE A 47 0.26 5.52 16.01
N GLU A 48 -0.50 6.57 16.32
CA GLU A 48 -1.90 6.65 15.95
C GLU A 48 -2.03 6.86 14.43
N ALA A 49 -2.88 6.06 13.78
CA ALA A 49 -3.07 6.16 12.34
C ALA A 49 -3.68 7.51 11.97
N PRO A 50 -3.11 8.25 10.99
CA PRO A 50 -3.67 9.53 10.60
C PRO A 50 -5.08 9.34 10.04
N ALA A 51 -6.01 10.22 10.45
CA ALA A 51 -7.35 10.21 9.90
C ALA A 51 -7.27 10.34 8.37
N ARG A 52 -7.92 9.42 7.65
CA ARG A 52 -7.96 9.44 6.18
C ARG A 52 -8.60 10.75 5.73
N ARG A 53 -7.76 11.72 5.36
CA ARG A 53 -8.20 13.03 4.88
C ARG A 53 -8.97 12.80 3.58
N ARG A 54 -10.30 12.86 3.64
CA ARG A 54 -11.12 12.88 2.42
C ARG A 54 -10.78 14.17 1.69
N ARG A 55 -10.07 14.03 0.57
CA ARG A 55 -9.84 15.11 -0.40
C ARG A 55 -11.18 15.38 -1.08
N ASN A 56 -12.03 16.19 -0.45
CA ASN A 56 -13.32 16.60 -1.01
C ASN A 56 -13.05 17.53 -2.20
N GLY A 57 -12.98 16.98 -3.43
CA GLY A 57 -13.25 17.66 -4.70
C GLY A 57 -12.48 18.94 -5.06
N GLY A 58 -11.61 19.46 -4.19
CA GLY A 58 -10.82 20.66 -4.42
C GLY A 58 -9.52 20.27 -5.12
N ALA A 59 -9.38 20.74 -6.35
CA ALA A 59 -8.14 21.29 -6.87
C ALA A 59 -6.94 21.20 -5.91
N TRP A 60 -6.13 20.15 -6.03
CA TRP A 60 -4.98 19.91 -5.15
C TRP A 60 -3.91 21.03 -5.23
N TRP A 61 -4.05 21.95 -6.18
CA TRP A 61 -3.23 23.13 -6.36
C TRP A 61 -3.64 24.33 -5.48
N CYS A 62 -4.76 24.26 -4.74
CA CYS A 62 -5.28 25.35 -3.93
C CYS A 62 -5.15 25.16 -2.41
N ASP A 63 -4.64 24.01 -1.94
CA ASP A 63 -4.43 23.83 -0.49
C ASP A 63 -3.23 24.70 -0.05
N PRO A 64 -3.40 25.65 0.88
CA PRO A 64 -2.29 26.42 1.42
C PRO A 64 -1.38 25.49 2.24
N VAL A 65 -0.08 25.55 1.95
CA VAL A 65 0.96 24.92 2.78
C VAL A 65 0.87 25.54 4.18
N PRO A 66 0.72 24.74 5.26
CA PRO A 66 0.75 25.28 6.61
C PRO A 66 2.13 25.92 6.83
N PRO A 67 2.20 27.19 7.29
CA PRO A 67 3.46 27.70 7.83
C PRO A 67 3.77 26.89 9.10
N GLU A 68 5.02 26.45 9.21
CA GLU A 68 5.56 25.79 10.41
C GLU A 68 5.33 26.58 11.71
#